data_AF-A0A968ZGT0-F1
#
_entry.id   AF-A0A968ZGT0-F1
#
_cell.length_a   1.000
_cell.length_b   1.000
_cell.length_c   1.000
_cell.angle_alpha   90.00
_cell.angle_beta   90.00
_cell.angle_gamma   90.00
#
_symmetry.space_group_name_H-M   'P 1'
#
loop_
_entity.id
_entity.type
_entity.pdbx_description
1 polymer ?
#
loop_
_entity_poly.entity_id
_entity_poly.type
_entity_poly.pdbx_seq_one_letter_code
_entity_poly.pdbx_strand_id
1 'polypeptide(L)' 'MCHWGKVDWTALKKEGKQRSFHIISRHFPLDVAAIRQKTGIKEGGDDYLIFTQTENGQKVMIEARRN' A
#
# COMPACT_ATOMS: atom_id res chain seq x y z
N MET A 1 -5.01 6.01 13.64
CA MET A 1 -3.65 5.56 14.03
C MET A 1 -2.95 5.08 12.76
N CYS A 2 -1.80 5.64 12.40
CA CYS A 2 -1.09 5.31 11.16
C CYS A 2 0.00 4.27 11.44
N HIS A 3 0.00 3.15 10.70
CA HIS A 3 1.06 2.15 10.78
C HIS A 3 2.03 2.38 9.61
N TRP A 4 3.33 2.45 9.88
CA TRP A 4 4.37 2.63 8.85
C TRP A 4 5.42 1.53 8.98
N GLY A 5 5.89 1.03 7.83
CA GLY A 5 6.89 -0.04 7.81
C GLY A 5 7.45 -0.30 6.42
N LYS A 6 8.42 -1.22 6.35
CA LYS A 6 8.91 -1.75 5.08
C LYS A 6 7.77 -2.42 4.32
N VAL A 7 7.80 -2.32 3.00
CA VAL A 7 6.78 -2.97 2.16
C VAL A 7 6.89 -4.49 2.27
N ASP A 8 5.90 -5.12 2.90
CA ASP A 8 5.75 -6.57 2.96
C ASP A 8 4.74 -7.05 1.91
N TRP A 9 5.25 -7.55 0.79
CA TRP A 9 4.42 -8.05 -0.31
C TRP A 9 3.61 -9.31 0.04
N THR A 10 4.08 -10.11 1.01
CA THR A 10 3.41 -11.34 1.40
C THR A 10 2.20 -11.03 2.27
N ALA A 11 2.36 -10.13 3.23
CA ALA A 11 1.25 -9.62 4.04
C ALA A 11 0.18 -8.96 3.15
N LEU A 12 0.60 -8.10 2.21
CA LEU A 12 -0.31 -7.41 1.30
C LEU A 12 -1.11 -8.34 0.38
N LYS A 13 -0.49 -9.43 -0.09
CA LYS A 13 -1.21 -10.46 -0.86
C LYS A 13 -2.28 -11.18 -0.05
N LYS A 14 -2.04 -11.38 1.25
CA LYS A 14 -3.03 -11.95 2.17
C LYS A 14 -4.17 -10.98 2.40
N GLU A 15 -3.86 -9.71 2.64
CA GLU A 15 -4.85 -8.65 2.86
C GLU A 15 -5.69 -8.36 1.61
N GLY A 16 -5.09 -8.39 0.41
CA GLY A 16 -5.82 -8.18 -0.85
C GLY A 16 -6.91 -9.20 -1.14
N LYS A 17 -6.89 -10.35 -0.46
CA LYS A 17 -7.99 -11.34 -0.50
C LYS A 17 -9.15 -11.01 0.43
N GLN A 18 -8.91 -10.20 1.47
CA GLN A 18 -9.85 -9.97 2.56
C GLN A 18 -10.40 -8.55 2.59
N ARG A 19 -9.63 -7.57 2.12
CA ARG A 19 -9.93 -6.14 2.24
C ARG A 19 -9.68 -5.42 0.91
N SER A 20 -10.36 -4.31 0.73
CA SER A 20 -10.14 -3.38 -0.38
C SER A 20 -9.49 -2.12 0.18
N PHE A 21 -8.61 -1.50 -0.62
CA PHE A 21 -7.94 -0.27 -0.23
C PHE A 21 -7.87 0.73 -1.38
N HIS A 22 -7.89 2.01 -1.03
CA HIS A 22 -7.43 3.07 -1.90
C HIS A 22 -5.89 3.08 -1.91
N ILE A 23 -5.28 2.95 -3.09
CA ILE A 23 -3.81 2.92 -3.21
C ILE A 23 -3.33 4.25 -3.76
N ILE A 24 -2.36 4.84 -3.08
CA ILE A 24 -1.62 6.03 -3.52
C ILE A 24 -0.16 5.61 -3.70
N SER A 25 0.38 5.81 -4.89
CA SER A 25 1.82 5.64 -5.16
C SER A 25 2.45 6.98 -5.46
N ARG A 26 3.40 7.42 -4.64
CA ARG A 26 4.12 8.70 -4.80
C ARG A 26 5.60 8.47 -4.54
N HIS A 27 6.45 8.88 -5.48
CA HIS A 27 7.90 8.69 -5.39
C HIS A 27 8.27 7.23 -5.05
N PHE A 28 7.57 6.28 -5.66
CA PHE A 28 7.76 4.83 -5.51
C PHE A 28 7.98 4.21 -6.90
N PRO A 29 8.81 3.15 -7.05
CA PRO A 29 9.16 2.62 -8.38
C PRO A 29 8.04 1.86 -9.09
N LEU A 30 6.92 1.58 -8.41
CA LEU A 30 5.75 0.90 -8.99
C LEU A 30 4.57 1.85 -8.98
N ASP A 31 3.81 1.87 -10.07
CA ASP A 31 2.54 2.57 -10.14
C ASP A 31 1.42 1.79 -9.44
N VAL A 32 0.25 2.41 -9.35
CA VAL A 32 -0.92 1.80 -8.69
C VAL A 32 -1.36 0.50 -9.39
N ALA A 33 -1.32 0.46 -10.72
CA ALA A 33 -1.75 -0.70 -11.50
C ALA A 33 -0.85 -1.92 -11.25
N ALA A 34 0.47 -1.72 -11.27
CA ALA A 34 1.46 -2.76 -10.96
C ALA A 34 1.34 -3.25 -9.51
N ILE A 35 1.11 -2.33 -8.56
CA ILE A 35 0.87 -2.70 -7.16
C ILE A 35 -0.37 -3.58 -7.05
N ARG A 36 -1.50 -3.19 -7.67
CA ARG A 36 -2.75 -3.98 -7.67
C ARG A 36 -2.56 -5.36 -8.30
N GLN A 37 -1.88 -5.44 -9.44
CA GLN A 37 -1.60 -6.72 -10.09
C GLN A 37 -0.75 -7.63 -9.20
N LYS A 38 0.24 -7.05 -8.50
CA LYS A 38 1.16 -7.80 -7.63
C LYS A 38 0.51 -8.28 -6.33
N THR A 39 -0.38 -7.48 -5.74
CA THR A 39 -1.00 -7.77 -4.44
C THR A 39 -2.38 -8.40 -4.54
N GLY A 40 -3.09 -8.21 -5.66
CA GLY A 40 -4.49 -8.60 -5.82
C GLY A 40 -5.47 -7.70 -5.06
N ILE A 41 -5.00 -6.57 -4.51
CA ILE A 41 -5.83 -5.64 -3.74
C ILE A 41 -6.84 -4.95 -4.66
N LYS A 42 -8.12 -5.12 -4.32
CA LYS A 42 -9.24 -4.47 -5.01
C LYS A 42 -9.34 -2.99 -4.64
N GLU A 43 -9.99 -2.23 -5.49
CA GLU A 43 -10.27 -0.81 -5.27
C GLU A 43 -11.48 -0.63 -4.33
N GLY A 44 -11.43 0.40 -3.48
CA GLY A 44 -12.48 0.75 -2.53
C GLY A 44 -12.07 0.56 -1.07
N GLY A 45 -13.06 0.53 -0.17
CA GLY A 45 -12.84 0.51 1.28
C GLY A 45 -12.62 1.92 1.87
N ASP A 46 -12.46 2.00 3.18
CA ASP A 46 -12.30 3.28 3.90
C ASP A 46 -10.84 3.64 4.18
N ASP A 47 -9.94 2.68 3.96
CA ASP A 47 -8.52 2.77 4.30
C ASP A 47 -7.65 3.00 3.05
N TYR A 48 -6.55 3.71 3.28
CA TYR A 48 -5.56 4.06 2.27
C TYR A 48 -4.24 3.33 2.51
N LEU A 49 -3.66 2.81 1.43
CA LEU A 49 -2.29 2.33 1.39
C LEU A 49 -1.45 3.30 0.57
N ILE A 50 -0.52 3.96 1.25
CA ILE A 50 0.38 4.95 0.64
C ILE A 50 1.76 4.32 0.49
N PHE A 51 2.20 4.16 -0.75
CA PHE A 51 3.53 3.66 -1.11
C PHE A 51 4.44 4.83 -1.45
N THR A 52 5.56 4.93 -0.74
CA THR A 52 6.55 6.00 -0.91
C THR A 52 7.96 5.53 -0.55
N GLN A 53 8.94 6.41 -0.68
CA GLN A 53 10.32 6.18 -0.28
C GLN A 53 10.75 7.21 0.78
N THR A 54 11.58 6.80 1.73
CA THR A 54 12.27 7.73 2.62
C THR A 54 13.36 8.50 1.86
N GLU A 55 13.95 9.53 2.48
CA GLU A 55 15.06 10.29 1.90
C GLU A 55 16.27 9.40 1.54
N ASN A 56 16.46 8.29 2.26
CA ASN A 56 17.52 7.31 1.98
C ASN A 56 17.13 6.30 0.89
N GLY A 57 16.01 6.50 0.18
CA GLY A 57 15.52 5.60 -0.87
C GLY A 57 14.86 4.32 -0.34
N GLN A 58 14.57 4.24 0.96
CA GLN A 58 13.94 3.05 1.52
C GLN A 58 12.45 3.02 1.16
N LYS A 59 12.03 1.93 0.50
CA LYS A 59 10.63 1.66 0.14
C LYS A 59 9.79 1.37 1.38
N VAL A 60 8.80 2.21 1.62
CA VAL A 60 7.89 2.11 2.76
C VAL A 60 6.43 2.14 2.33
N MET A 61 5.58 1.58 3.18
CA MET A 61 4.14 1.63 3.06
C MET A 61 3.55 2.20 4.35
N ILE A 62 2.54 3.06 4.20
CA ILE A 62 1.77 3.63 5.29
C ILE A 62 0.31 3.21 5.11
N GLU A 63 -0.26 2.56 6.13
CA GLU A 63 -1.71 2.37 6.22
C GLU A 63 -2.31 3.57 6.96
N ALA A 64 -3.18 4.30 6.27
CA ALA A 64 -3.91 5.43 6.83
C ALA A 64 -5.41 5.10 6.87
N ARG A 65 -6.03 5.34 8.03
CA ARG A 65 -7.47 5.14 8.24
C ARG A 65 -8.14 6.48 8.49
N ARG A 66 -9.32 6.68 7.89
CA ARG A 66 -10.15 7.85 8.20
C ARG A 66 -10.84 7.59 9.54
N ASN A 67 -10.44 8.34 10.57
CA ASN A 67 -11.13 8.36 11.87
C ASN A 67 -12.47 9.09 11.76
#